data_AF-A0A1Y2W5U3-F1
#
_entry.id   AF-A0A1Y2W5U3-F1
#
_cell.length_a   1.000
_cell.length_b   1.000
_cell.length_c   1.000
_cell.angle_alpha   90.00
_cell.angle_beta   90.00
_cell.angle_gamma   90.00
#
_symmetry.space_group_name_H-M   'P 1'
#
loop_
_entity.id
_entity.type
_entity.pdbx_description
1 polymer ?
#
loop_
_entity_poly.entity_id
_entity_poly.type
_entity_poly.pdbx_seq_one_letter_code
_entity_poly.pdbx_strand_id
1 'polypeptide(L)'
;MVPGSGIYVLTPSYLYAAKFSMSRTMDLQTICGGSSMRGWRLHTIGDQAGGRYFMRAAGWTDELSLPLIHILDFYKQVLSDPSFARDFIADPELSYLDEDICDCYAGVSSVETYQALLSYQCPQHLSTSLDSRVQSANRAIYQTGHLEVVKLILEPDWSNNSEAIFSNTTSGIIPAIARRLCFSAAHELASYRGIHPASSDSRSWFTFAVKAASEAVDLHTIYRNYDYGYWSEKTALFHVASIALPGLCAGIFPSFHSFNYFHRIVVVWLKVLAAADVDLDAYGRREHQILIENDSLRYFDIYPSWRDEMPFTTYCLIDFTFGHKPEDWVFYWQQPTDEFAGDFWNLVEDRPLPIPGSWVDS
;
A
#
# COMPACT_ATOMS: atom_id res chain seq x y z
N MET A 1 -30.47 -25.15 -24.50
CA MET A 1 -29.86 -24.02 -23.77
C MET A 1 -28.38 -24.00 -24.10
N VAL A 2 -27.91 -22.91 -24.71
CA VAL A 2 -26.48 -22.70 -25.01
C VAL A 2 -25.83 -22.07 -23.77
N PRO A 3 -24.67 -22.54 -23.28
CA PRO A 3 -23.99 -21.87 -22.18
C PRO A 3 -23.47 -20.52 -22.68
N GLY A 4 -23.83 -19.45 -21.98
CA GLY A 4 -23.36 -18.09 -22.28
C GLY A 4 -21.87 -17.96 -21.99
N SER A 5 -21.11 -17.50 -22.97
CA SER A 5 -19.71 -17.12 -22.84
C SER A 5 -19.63 -15.70 -22.25
N GLY A 6 -19.12 -15.59 -21.02
CA GLY A 6 -18.74 -14.31 -20.41
C GLY A 6 -17.23 -14.07 -20.57
N ILE A 7 -16.84 -12.84 -20.85
CA ILE A 7 -15.44 -12.38 -20.81
C ILE A 7 -15.17 -11.90 -19.38
N TYR A 8 -14.03 -12.28 -18.79
CA TYR A 8 -13.62 -11.81 -17.47
C TYR A 8 -12.23 -11.19 -17.59
N VAL A 9 -12.03 -10.02 -16.98
CA VAL A 9 -10.75 -9.31 -17.00
C VAL A 9 -10.19 -9.28 -15.60
N LEU A 10 -8.93 -9.71 -15.49
CA LEU A 10 -8.18 -9.70 -14.24
C LEU A 10 -7.48 -8.35 -14.13
N THR A 11 -7.82 -7.57 -13.11
CA THR A 11 -6.91 -6.52 -12.64
C THR A 11 -6.08 -7.09 -11.50
N PRO A 12 -4.82 -6.65 -11.30
CA PRO A 12 -3.93 -7.20 -10.27
C PRO A 12 -4.43 -7.05 -8.83
N SER A 13 -5.52 -6.30 -8.58
CA SER A 13 -5.97 -6.00 -7.22
C SER A 13 -7.46 -6.25 -6.95
N TYR A 14 -8.32 -6.34 -7.97
CA TYR A 14 -9.74 -6.69 -7.79
C TYR A 14 -10.30 -7.46 -8.99
N LEU A 15 -11.19 -8.40 -8.70
CA LEU A 15 -11.87 -9.20 -9.70
C LEU A 15 -13.24 -8.59 -9.98
N TYR A 16 -13.35 -7.82 -11.07
CA TYR A 16 -14.64 -7.32 -11.53
C TYR A 16 -15.29 -8.38 -12.44
N ALA A 17 -16.49 -8.82 -12.07
CA ALA A 17 -17.31 -9.71 -12.88
C ALA A 17 -18.31 -8.86 -13.69
N ALA A 18 -17.98 -8.52 -14.93
CA ALA A 18 -18.92 -7.88 -15.83
C ALA A 18 -19.84 -8.94 -16.49
N LYS A 19 -21.15 -8.69 -16.47
CA LYS A 19 -22.16 -9.54 -17.14
C LYS A 19 -22.33 -9.07 -18.58
N PHE A 20 -21.88 -9.85 -19.54
CA PHE A 20 -22.05 -9.54 -20.96
C PHE A 20 -23.27 -10.25 -21.56
N SER A 21 -24.09 -9.49 -22.29
CA SER A 21 -25.03 -10.03 -23.28
C SER A 21 -24.53 -9.63 -24.67
N MET A 22 -23.64 -10.42 -25.26
CA MET A 22 -23.14 -10.15 -26.62
C MET A 22 -23.97 -10.89 -27.68
N SER A 23 -24.42 -10.14 -28.69
CA SER A 23 -24.91 -10.67 -29.98
C SER A 23 -23.78 -10.82 -31.02
N ARG A 24 -22.52 -10.54 -30.65
CA ARG A 24 -21.33 -10.76 -31.48
C ARG A 24 -20.27 -11.52 -30.67
N THR A 25 -19.99 -12.75 -31.09
CA THR A 25 -18.91 -13.59 -30.56
C THR A 25 -17.55 -13.01 -30.96
N MET A 26 -16.81 -12.44 -30.00
CA MET A 26 -15.37 -12.24 -30.13
C MET A 26 -14.68 -13.49 -29.57
N ASP A 27 -13.86 -14.15 -30.40
CA ASP A 27 -13.18 -15.39 -30.04
C ASP A 27 -11.90 -15.11 -29.23
N LEU A 28 -11.95 -15.41 -27.92
CA LEU A 28 -10.84 -15.28 -26.97
C LEU A 28 -9.58 -16.06 -27.40
N GLN A 29 -9.69 -17.09 -28.25
CA GLN A 29 -8.51 -17.78 -28.79
C GLN A 29 -7.65 -16.88 -29.69
N THR A 30 -8.25 -15.86 -30.30
CA THR A 30 -7.55 -14.94 -31.21
C THR A 30 -6.67 -13.94 -30.45
N ILE A 31 -7.05 -13.57 -29.23
CA ILE A 31 -6.32 -12.59 -28.40
C ILE A 31 -5.09 -13.22 -27.72
N CYS A 32 -5.14 -14.53 -27.42
CA CYS A 32 -4.12 -15.23 -26.64
C CYS A 32 -3.09 -16.03 -27.47
N GLY A 33 -3.04 -15.85 -28.79
CA GLY A 33 -1.96 -16.37 -29.64
C GLY A 33 -1.70 -17.88 -29.55
N GLY A 34 -2.72 -18.70 -29.30
CA GLY A 34 -2.59 -20.17 -29.30
C GLY A 34 -1.84 -20.81 -28.11
N SER A 35 -1.54 -20.05 -27.05
CA SER A 35 -0.90 -20.63 -25.85
C SER A 35 -1.95 -21.31 -24.96
N SER A 36 -1.81 -22.62 -24.71
CA SER A 36 -2.76 -23.36 -23.86
C SER A 36 -2.67 -22.89 -22.40
N MET A 37 -3.74 -22.31 -21.87
CA MET A 37 -3.90 -22.02 -20.44
C MET A 37 -4.05 -23.34 -19.65
N ARG A 38 -2.95 -24.05 -19.37
CA ARG A 38 -2.96 -25.17 -18.39
C ARG A 38 -2.75 -24.59 -17.00
N GLY A 39 -3.74 -24.73 -16.11
CA GLY A 39 -3.60 -24.39 -14.69
C GLY A 39 -4.83 -23.73 -14.04
N TRP A 40 -5.75 -23.20 -14.85
CA TRP A 40 -6.95 -22.55 -14.32
C TRP A 40 -8.02 -23.58 -13.98
N ARG A 41 -8.32 -23.77 -12.69
CA ARG A 41 -9.51 -24.52 -12.26
C ARG A 41 -10.65 -23.53 -12.02
N LEU A 42 -11.72 -23.67 -12.80
CA LEU A 42 -12.99 -23.00 -12.53
C LEU A 42 -13.58 -23.59 -11.24
N HIS A 43 -13.74 -22.77 -10.21
CA HIS A 43 -14.61 -23.11 -9.09
C HIS A 43 -15.96 -22.44 -9.31
N THR A 44 -16.97 -23.24 -9.68
CA THR A 44 -18.37 -22.81 -9.71
C THR A 44 -18.93 -22.80 -8.30
N ILE A 45 -19.25 -21.61 -7.78
CA ILE A 45 -20.08 -21.47 -6.58
C ILE A 45 -21.49 -21.19 -7.09
N GLY A 46 -22.42 -22.11 -6.87
CA GLY A 46 -23.84 -21.93 -7.16
C GLY A 46 -24.65 -22.34 -5.95
N ASP A 47 -25.63 -21.51 -5.57
CA ASP A 47 -27.05 -21.87 -5.67
C ASP A 47 -27.92 -20.67 -5.25
N GLN A 48 -28.40 -19.87 -6.22
CA GLN A 48 -29.67 -19.12 -6.13
C GLN A 48 -30.21 -18.86 -7.54
N ALA A 49 -31.51 -19.09 -7.71
CA ALA A 49 -32.26 -18.87 -8.95
C ALA A 49 -32.10 -17.43 -9.44
N GLY A 50 -31.21 -17.24 -10.43
CA GLY A 50 -30.85 -15.91 -10.92
C GLY A 50 -29.55 -15.85 -11.73
N GLY A 51 -28.79 -16.94 -11.82
CA GLY A 51 -27.68 -17.09 -12.77
C GLY A 51 -26.59 -16.02 -12.62
N ARG A 52 -26.06 -15.86 -11.40
CA ARG A 52 -24.83 -15.09 -11.17
C ARG A 52 -23.67 -16.07 -11.01
N TYR A 53 -22.64 -15.91 -11.84
CA TYR A 53 -21.39 -16.65 -11.73
C TYR A 53 -20.31 -15.67 -11.28
N PHE A 54 -19.57 -16.03 -10.24
CA PHE A 54 -18.42 -15.27 -9.79
C PHE A 54 -17.18 -16.15 -9.97
N MET A 55 -16.17 -15.65 -10.67
CA MET A 55 -14.83 -16.23 -10.61
C MET A 55 -14.07 -15.57 -9.45
N ARG A 56 -13.34 -16.38 -8.68
CA ARG A 56 -12.35 -15.89 -7.72
C ARG A 56 -10.99 -16.38 -8.19
N ALA A 57 -10.17 -15.48 -8.72
CA ALA A 57 -8.74 -15.70 -8.87
C ALA A 57 -8.12 -15.38 -7.52
N ALA A 58 -7.98 -16.40 -6.67
CA ALA A 58 -7.16 -16.31 -5.48
C ALA A 58 -5.76 -16.78 -5.88
N GLY A 59 -4.81 -15.85 -5.96
CA GLY A 59 -3.43 -16.17 -6.28
C GLY A 59 -2.58 -14.92 -6.40
N TRP A 60 -2.03 -14.45 -5.28
CA TRP A 60 -0.77 -13.71 -5.29
C TRP A 60 0.35 -14.73 -5.49
N THR A 61 0.57 -15.15 -6.73
CA THR A 61 1.78 -15.90 -7.08
C THR A 61 2.51 -15.10 -8.15
N ASP A 62 3.79 -14.84 -7.92
CA ASP A 62 4.72 -14.08 -8.79
C ASP A 62 4.85 -14.64 -10.23
N GLU A 63 4.13 -15.71 -10.57
CA GLU A 63 4.15 -16.39 -11.88
C GLU A 63 2.99 -15.99 -12.81
N LEU A 64 2.04 -15.15 -12.38
CA LEU A 64 0.92 -14.69 -13.22
C LEU A 64 1.18 -13.33 -13.89
N SER A 65 2.36 -13.15 -14.49
CA SER A 65 2.54 -12.07 -15.46
C SER A 65 1.92 -12.50 -16.79
N LEU A 66 0.65 -12.18 -17.03
CA LEU A 66 0.24 -11.95 -18.42
C LEU A 66 1.22 -10.90 -18.97
N PRO A 67 1.87 -11.12 -20.13
CA PRO A 67 2.80 -10.14 -20.66
C PRO A 67 2.09 -8.80 -20.77
N LEU A 68 2.63 -7.75 -20.12
CA LEU A 68 2.06 -6.38 -20.06
C LEU A 68 1.55 -5.89 -21.43
N ILE A 69 2.17 -6.36 -22.52
CA ILE A 69 1.80 -6.07 -23.90
C ILE A 69 0.34 -6.46 -24.22
N HIS A 70 -0.15 -7.60 -23.72
CA HIS A 70 -1.52 -8.05 -23.98
C HIS A 70 -2.56 -7.23 -23.19
N ILE A 71 -2.18 -6.71 -22.02
CA ILE A 71 -3.03 -5.83 -21.21
C ILE A 71 -3.17 -4.47 -21.91
N LEU A 72 -2.07 -3.90 -22.38
CA LEU A 72 -2.10 -2.63 -23.12
C LEU A 72 -2.87 -2.75 -24.43
N ASP A 73 -2.71 -3.84 -25.18
CA ASP A 73 -3.45 -4.04 -26.42
C ASP A 73 -4.94 -4.31 -26.17
N PHE A 74 -5.27 -5.02 -25.10
CA PHE A 74 -6.65 -5.15 -24.63
C PHE A 74 -7.24 -3.77 -24.30
N TYR A 75 -6.56 -2.94 -23.52
CA TYR A 75 -7.04 -1.59 -23.23
C TYR A 75 -7.18 -0.76 -24.50
N LYS A 76 -6.21 -0.76 -25.41
CA LYS A 76 -6.35 -0.07 -26.71
C LYS A 76 -7.59 -0.53 -27.47
N GLN A 77 -7.89 -1.82 -27.45
CA GLN A 77 -9.08 -2.38 -28.10
C GLN A 77 -10.36 -1.91 -27.39
N VAL A 78 -10.40 -1.95 -26.05
CA VAL A 78 -11.52 -1.43 -25.25
C VAL A 78 -11.75 0.04 -25.58
N LEU A 79 -10.69 0.83 -25.59
CA LEU A 79 -10.71 2.28 -25.80
C LEU A 79 -11.01 2.67 -27.26
N SER A 80 -10.81 1.75 -28.21
CA SER A 80 -11.17 1.97 -29.62
C SER A 80 -12.68 1.92 -29.86
N ASP A 81 -13.46 1.37 -28.92
CA ASP A 81 -14.93 1.37 -28.94
C ASP A 81 -15.47 2.09 -27.70
N PRO A 82 -15.86 3.38 -27.81
CA PRO A 82 -16.35 4.17 -26.68
C PRO A 82 -17.61 3.60 -26.00
N SER A 83 -18.43 2.83 -26.73
CA SER A 83 -19.61 2.18 -26.16
C SER A 83 -19.21 1.01 -25.27
N PHE A 84 -18.26 0.19 -25.74
CA PHE A 84 -17.71 -0.91 -24.97
C PHE A 84 -16.89 -0.42 -23.76
N ALA A 85 -16.08 0.63 -23.92
CA ALA A 85 -15.34 1.25 -22.82
C ALA A 85 -16.29 1.72 -21.71
N ARG A 86 -17.41 2.36 -22.08
CA ARG A 86 -18.42 2.80 -21.10
C ARG A 86 -19.02 1.61 -20.35
N ASP A 87 -19.47 0.58 -21.06
CA ASP A 87 -20.09 -0.61 -20.43
C ASP A 87 -19.10 -1.44 -19.60
N PHE A 88 -17.81 -1.37 -19.94
CA PHE A 88 -16.74 -2.12 -19.28
C PHE A 88 -16.22 -1.41 -18.02
N ILE A 89 -16.11 -0.08 -18.07
CA ILE A 89 -15.45 0.73 -17.02
C ILE A 89 -16.48 1.33 -16.06
N ALA A 90 -17.60 1.82 -16.58
CA ALA A 90 -18.66 2.33 -15.73
C ALA A 90 -19.45 1.14 -15.24
N ASP A 91 -19.21 0.71 -14.00
CA ASP A 91 -20.15 -0.16 -13.31
C ASP A 91 -21.45 0.65 -13.13
N PRO A 92 -22.53 0.33 -13.86
CA PRO A 92 -23.76 1.08 -13.74
C PRO A 92 -24.38 0.97 -12.34
N GLU A 93 -24.00 -0.04 -11.54
CA GLU A 93 -24.42 -0.17 -10.15
C GLU A 93 -23.61 0.71 -9.18
N LEU A 94 -22.42 1.19 -9.56
CA LEU A 94 -21.65 2.18 -8.79
C LEU A 94 -22.06 3.64 -9.10
N SER A 95 -22.95 3.87 -10.07
CA SER A 95 -23.48 5.20 -10.41
C SER A 95 -24.35 5.85 -9.31
N TYR A 96 -24.56 5.16 -8.18
CA TYR A 96 -25.25 5.68 -6.99
C TYR A 96 -24.32 6.34 -5.96
N LEU A 97 -23.01 6.35 -6.19
CA LEU A 97 -22.08 7.08 -5.34
C LEU A 97 -22.24 8.59 -5.56
N ASP A 98 -22.13 9.36 -4.47
CA ASP A 98 -22.25 10.82 -4.43
C ASP A 98 -21.49 11.45 -5.61
N GLU A 99 -22.13 12.37 -6.34
CA GLU A 99 -21.57 13.00 -7.56
C GLU A 99 -20.24 13.73 -7.28
N ASP A 100 -19.92 13.97 -6.00
CA ASP A 100 -18.71 14.66 -5.53
C ASP A 100 -17.50 13.74 -5.26
N ILE A 101 -17.62 12.42 -5.44
CA ILE A 101 -16.55 11.45 -5.15
C ILE A 101 -15.74 11.10 -6.42
N CYS A 102 -14.42 11.34 -6.43
CA CYS A 102 -13.51 10.85 -7.46
C CYS A 102 -13.27 9.37 -7.18
N ASP A 103 -13.73 8.48 -8.07
CA ASP A 103 -13.38 7.05 -8.00
C ASP A 103 -12.43 6.65 -9.15
N CYS A 104 -11.55 7.58 -9.44
CA CYS A 104 -10.50 7.53 -10.45
C CYS A 104 -9.37 6.53 -10.09
N TYR A 105 -9.71 5.24 -9.94
CA TYR A 105 -8.81 4.16 -9.55
C TYR A 105 -8.45 3.18 -10.69
N ALA A 106 -9.27 3.06 -11.73
CA ALA A 106 -8.98 2.15 -12.84
C ALA A 106 -7.72 2.56 -13.60
N GLY A 107 -6.85 1.58 -13.88
CA GLY A 107 -5.66 1.78 -14.71
C GLY A 107 -4.47 2.44 -14.00
N VAL A 108 -4.51 2.64 -12.68
CA VAL A 108 -3.43 3.31 -11.92
C VAL A 108 -2.03 2.67 -12.09
N SER A 109 -1.94 1.45 -12.62
CA SER A 109 -0.69 0.70 -12.83
C SER A 109 0.07 1.08 -14.10
N SER A 110 -0.48 1.99 -14.92
CA SER A 110 0.19 2.54 -16.10
C SER A 110 -0.35 3.94 -16.35
N VAL A 111 0.54 4.89 -16.62
CA VAL A 111 0.15 6.29 -16.92
C VAL A 111 -0.75 6.33 -18.14
N GLU A 112 -0.39 5.59 -19.18
CA GLU A 112 -1.11 5.53 -20.46
C GLU A 112 -2.51 4.92 -20.28
N THR A 113 -2.59 3.86 -19.47
CA THR A 113 -3.86 3.19 -19.18
C THR A 113 -4.75 4.10 -18.35
N TYR A 114 -4.22 4.69 -17.28
CA TYR A 114 -4.95 5.62 -16.43
C TYR A 114 -5.51 6.80 -17.24
N GLN A 115 -4.67 7.47 -18.04
CA GLN A 115 -5.08 8.59 -18.88
C GLN A 115 -6.21 8.22 -19.83
N ALA A 116 -6.11 7.06 -20.47
CA ALA A 116 -7.10 6.64 -21.44
C ALA A 116 -8.44 6.23 -20.79
N LEU A 117 -8.41 5.71 -19.55
CA LEU A 117 -9.62 5.35 -18.81
C LEU A 117 -10.24 6.54 -18.06
N LEU A 118 -9.47 7.60 -17.77
CA LEU A 118 -9.87 8.71 -16.90
C LEU A 118 -11.24 9.32 -17.28
N SER A 119 -11.45 9.62 -18.55
CA SER A 119 -12.72 10.22 -19.03
C SER A 119 -13.94 9.30 -18.90
N TYR A 120 -13.72 7.99 -18.76
CA TYR A 120 -14.78 6.99 -18.62
C TYR A 120 -15.09 6.69 -17.15
N GLN A 121 -14.04 6.58 -16.30
CA GLN A 121 -14.19 6.24 -14.89
C GLN A 121 -14.60 7.44 -14.02
N CYS A 122 -14.17 8.65 -14.39
CA CYS A 122 -14.50 9.87 -13.65
C CYS A 122 -14.73 11.02 -14.63
N PRO A 123 -15.90 11.05 -15.32
CA PRO A 123 -16.21 12.10 -16.29
C PRO A 123 -16.16 13.52 -15.70
N GLN A 124 -16.41 13.62 -14.39
CA GLN A 124 -16.41 14.87 -13.62
C GLN A 124 -15.09 15.09 -12.84
N HIS A 125 -14.00 14.36 -13.16
CA HIS A 125 -12.73 14.42 -12.43
C HIS A 125 -12.30 15.84 -12.07
N LEU A 126 -12.26 16.73 -13.06
CA LEU A 126 -11.81 18.11 -12.89
C LEU A 126 -12.77 18.99 -12.08
N SER A 127 -14.04 18.60 -11.93
CA SER A 127 -15.03 19.29 -11.10
C SER A 127 -15.20 18.69 -9.71
N THR A 128 -14.63 17.51 -9.44
CA THR A 128 -14.64 16.94 -8.09
C THR A 128 -13.83 17.77 -7.10
N SER A 129 -14.24 17.74 -5.83
CA SER A 129 -13.54 18.47 -4.77
C SER A 129 -12.07 18.04 -4.64
N LEU A 130 -11.22 18.96 -4.22
CA LEU A 130 -9.81 18.66 -3.97
C LEU A 130 -9.66 17.53 -2.92
N ASP A 131 -10.48 17.52 -1.88
CA ASP A 131 -10.43 16.48 -0.85
C ASP A 131 -10.66 15.08 -1.42
N SER A 132 -11.68 14.97 -2.25
CA SER A 132 -12.04 13.75 -2.98
C SER A 132 -10.90 13.25 -3.89
N ARG A 133 -10.24 14.16 -4.61
CA ARG A 133 -9.04 13.84 -5.41
C ARG A 133 -7.85 13.45 -4.55
N VAL A 134 -7.64 14.09 -3.39
CA VAL A 134 -6.58 13.71 -2.43
C VAL A 134 -6.80 12.29 -1.89
N GLN A 135 -8.04 11.92 -1.54
CA GLN A 135 -8.35 10.55 -1.10
C GLN A 135 -8.06 9.51 -2.20
N SER A 136 -8.39 9.83 -3.45
CA SER A 136 -8.07 8.95 -4.59
C SER A 136 -6.58 8.89 -4.89
N ALA A 137 -5.86 10.01 -4.75
CA ALA A 137 -4.42 10.05 -4.87
C ALA A 137 -3.77 9.17 -3.79
N ASN A 138 -4.24 9.22 -2.53
CA ASN A 138 -3.81 8.31 -1.47
C ASN A 138 -3.95 6.86 -1.91
N ARG A 139 -5.14 6.42 -2.35
CA ARG A 139 -5.38 5.04 -2.82
C ARG A 139 -4.40 4.63 -3.93
N ALA A 140 -4.18 5.50 -4.92
CA ALA A 140 -3.23 5.24 -6.02
C ALA A 140 -1.77 5.11 -5.54
N ILE A 141 -1.35 5.93 -4.57
CA ILE A 141 -0.03 5.87 -3.93
C ILE A 141 0.21 4.49 -3.28
N TYR A 142 -0.81 3.91 -2.64
CA TYR A 142 -0.70 2.59 -2.00
C TYR A 142 -0.54 1.44 -3.00
N GLN A 143 -1.15 1.53 -4.18
CA GLN A 143 -1.28 0.39 -5.08
C GLN A 143 -0.19 0.33 -6.15
N THR A 144 0.14 1.45 -6.76
CA THR A 144 0.98 1.43 -7.98
C THR A 144 2.22 2.27 -7.80
N GLY A 145 2.03 3.39 -7.12
CA GLY A 145 3.02 4.42 -6.89
C GLY A 145 3.75 4.83 -8.17
N HIS A 146 3.01 4.95 -9.28
CA HIS A 146 3.43 5.76 -10.41
C HIS A 146 3.15 7.23 -10.09
N LEU A 147 4.19 8.02 -9.91
CA LEU A 147 4.06 9.41 -9.50
C LEU A 147 3.22 10.25 -10.48
N GLU A 148 3.34 10.01 -11.79
CA GLU A 148 2.59 10.77 -12.79
C GLU A 148 1.08 10.50 -12.73
N VAL A 149 0.65 9.28 -12.38
CA VAL A 149 -0.76 8.98 -12.14
C VAL A 149 -1.29 9.80 -10.96
N VAL A 150 -0.51 9.89 -9.88
CA VAL A 150 -0.86 10.68 -8.69
C VAL A 150 -1.03 12.16 -9.04
N LYS A 151 -0.12 12.72 -9.85
CA LYS A 151 -0.22 14.10 -10.34
C LYS A 151 -1.48 14.31 -11.17
N LEU A 152 -1.80 13.39 -12.09
CA LEU A 152 -3.02 13.46 -12.91
C LEU A 152 -4.29 13.39 -12.06
N ILE A 153 -4.31 12.57 -11.00
CA ILE A 153 -5.43 12.55 -10.03
C ILE A 153 -5.58 13.92 -9.35
N LEU A 154 -4.48 14.58 -9.03
CA LEU A 154 -4.48 15.85 -8.31
C LEU A 154 -4.74 17.08 -9.20
N GLU A 155 -4.87 16.93 -10.52
CA GLU A 155 -5.26 18.02 -11.41
C GLU A 155 -6.72 18.46 -11.15
N PRO A 156 -7.03 19.77 -11.23
CA PRO A 156 -6.16 20.85 -11.71
C PRO A 156 -5.26 21.52 -10.64
N ASP A 157 -5.43 21.19 -9.36
CA ASP A 157 -4.69 21.84 -8.26
C ASP A 157 -3.20 21.57 -8.33
N TRP A 158 -2.78 20.41 -8.86
CA TRP A 158 -1.37 20.12 -9.03
C TRP A 158 -0.66 21.16 -9.91
N SER A 159 -1.26 21.52 -11.05
CA SER A 159 -0.72 22.52 -11.95
C SER A 159 -0.95 23.96 -11.49
N ASN A 160 -2.06 24.24 -10.80
CA ASN A 160 -2.47 25.62 -10.49
C ASN A 160 -2.10 26.09 -9.08
N ASN A 161 -2.13 25.19 -8.08
CA ASN A 161 -1.94 25.51 -6.67
C ASN A 161 -1.58 24.25 -5.87
N SER A 162 -0.34 23.75 -6.02
CA SER A 162 0.08 22.54 -5.32
C SER A 162 0.08 22.70 -3.79
N GLU A 163 0.24 23.92 -3.27
CA GLU A 163 0.17 24.22 -1.84
C GLU A 163 -1.20 23.86 -1.24
N ALA A 164 -2.28 24.10 -1.99
CA ALA A 164 -3.63 23.70 -1.56
C ALA A 164 -3.74 22.19 -1.29
N ILE A 165 -3.04 21.36 -2.06
CA ILE A 165 -3.03 19.90 -1.90
C ILE A 165 -2.43 19.51 -0.55
N PHE A 166 -1.27 20.09 -0.23
CA PHE A 166 -0.50 19.73 0.96
C PHE A 166 -0.96 20.44 2.23
N SER A 167 -1.70 21.55 2.09
CA SER A 167 -2.39 22.23 3.18
C SER A 167 -3.72 21.56 3.58
N ASN A 168 -4.25 20.63 2.79
CA ASN A 168 -5.50 19.94 3.13
C ASN A 168 -5.30 18.98 4.31
N THR A 169 -5.75 19.42 5.49
CA THR A 169 -5.64 18.69 6.75
C THR A 169 -6.64 17.54 6.91
N THR A 170 -7.69 17.46 6.08
CA THR A 170 -8.79 16.51 6.28
C THR A 170 -8.42 15.10 5.85
N SER A 171 -7.79 14.99 4.68
CA SER A 171 -7.41 13.71 4.07
C SER A 171 -5.90 13.51 3.96
N GLY A 172 -5.10 14.47 4.42
CA GLY A 172 -3.63 14.48 4.52
C GLY A 172 -2.88 13.48 3.62
N ILE A 173 -2.35 13.93 2.49
CA ILE A 173 -1.60 13.06 1.55
C ILE A 173 -0.18 12.71 2.03
N ILE A 174 0.35 13.47 2.99
CA ILE A 174 1.75 13.38 3.46
C ILE A 174 2.10 11.98 3.99
N PRO A 175 1.29 11.31 4.83
CA PRO A 175 1.65 9.98 5.32
C PRO A 175 1.69 8.93 4.22
N ALA A 176 0.83 9.01 3.20
CA ALA A 176 0.87 8.11 2.05
C ALA A 176 2.15 8.32 1.22
N ILE A 177 2.55 9.58 0.99
CA ILE A 177 3.80 9.94 0.30
C ILE A 177 5.02 9.39 1.06
N ALA A 178 5.09 9.65 2.37
CA ALA A 178 6.16 9.16 3.22
C ALA A 178 6.27 7.63 3.18
N ARG A 179 5.12 6.94 3.30
CA ARG A 179 5.03 5.49 3.18
C ARG A 179 5.57 4.99 1.84
N ARG A 180 5.12 5.58 0.72
CA ARG A 180 5.52 5.12 -0.61
C ARG A 180 6.99 5.38 -0.89
N LEU A 181 7.53 6.53 -0.48
CA LEU A 181 8.96 6.81 -0.56
C LEU A 181 9.78 5.74 0.18
N CYS A 182 9.41 5.44 1.43
CA CYS A 182 10.10 4.45 2.23
C CYS A 182 9.95 3.03 1.67
N PHE A 183 8.80 2.71 1.07
CA PHE A 183 8.61 1.45 0.34
C PHE A 183 9.53 1.35 -0.89
N SER A 184 9.67 2.43 -1.67
CA SER A 184 10.61 2.48 -2.80
C SER A 184 12.06 2.32 -2.33
N ALA A 185 12.46 2.99 -1.24
CA ALA A 185 13.81 2.86 -0.66
C ALA A 185 14.07 1.46 -0.11
N ALA A 186 13.08 0.85 0.54
CA ALA A 186 13.09 -0.55 0.99
C ALA A 186 13.35 -1.51 -0.17
N HIS A 187 12.62 -1.32 -1.27
CA HIS A 187 12.78 -2.12 -2.46
C HIS A 187 14.18 -1.95 -3.07
N GLU A 188 14.72 -0.74 -3.18
CA GLU A 188 16.09 -0.51 -3.67
C GLU A 188 17.16 -1.19 -2.81
N LEU A 189 17.02 -1.14 -1.48
CA LEU A 189 17.92 -1.84 -0.56
C LEU A 189 17.86 -3.36 -0.73
N ALA A 190 16.68 -3.91 -1.03
CA ALA A 190 16.49 -5.34 -1.34
C ALA A 190 17.03 -5.69 -2.73
N SER A 191 16.84 -4.83 -3.73
CA SER A 191 17.37 -4.97 -5.09
C SER A 191 18.89 -5.03 -5.12
N TYR A 192 19.57 -4.22 -4.29
CA TYR A 192 21.02 -4.29 -4.14
C TYR A 192 21.51 -5.68 -3.68
N ARG A 193 20.67 -6.45 -3.00
CA ARG A 193 20.94 -7.83 -2.58
C ARG A 193 20.57 -8.87 -3.66
N GLY A 194 20.18 -8.42 -4.86
CA GLY A 194 19.81 -9.27 -5.99
C GLY A 194 18.39 -9.86 -5.90
N ILE A 195 17.54 -9.33 -5.02
CA ILE A 195 16.22 -9.92 -4.72
C ILE A 195 15.16 -9.43 -5.72
N HIS A 196 15.24 -8.18 -6.18
CA HIS A 196 14.28 -7.60 -7.13
C HIS A 196 14.96 -6.63 -8.11
N PRO A 197 14.43 -6.41 -9.32
CA PRO A 197 14.91 -5.35 -10.22
C PRO A 197 14.68 -3.98 -9.59
N ALA A 198 15.68 -3.08 -9.62
CA ALA A 198 15.53 -1.73 -9.06
C ALA A 198 14.39 -0.98 -9.77
N SER A 199 13.48 -0.38 -9.00
CA SER A 199 12.47 0.52 -9.56
C SER A 199 13.12 1.88 -9.80
N SER A 200 12.94 2.44 -10.99
CA SER A 200 13.57 3.71 -11.40
C SER A 200 12.97 4.96 -10.74
N ASP A 201 12.09 4.82 -9.74
CA ASP A 201 11.20 5.90 -9.31
C ASP A 201 11.53 6.52 -7.94
N SER A 202 12.49 5.98 -7.18
CA SER A 202 12.82 6.46 -5.83
C SER A 202 13.21 7.95 -5.80
N ARG A 203 14.00 8.40 -6.78
CA ARG A 203 14.44 9.80 -6.89
C ARG A 203 13.28 10.75 -7.21
N SER A 204 12.34 10.31 -8.05
CA SER A 204 11.13 11.09 -8.35
C SER A 204 10.28 11.24 -7.08
N TRP A 205 10.08 10.14 -6.35
CA TRP A 205 9.37 10.14 -5.06
C TRP A 205 10.06 11.00 -4.00
N PHE A 206 11.39 10.97 -3.93
CA PHE A 206 12.14 11.82 -3.00
C PHE A 206 11.91 13.31 -3.31
N THR A 207 12.03 13.69 -4.58
CA THR A 207 11.81 15.09 -5.01
C THR A 207 10.37 15.53 -4.75
N PHE A 208 9.41 14.66 -5.03
CA PHE A 208 7.99 14.92 -4.75
C PHE A 208 7.71 15.07 -3.25
N ALA A 209 8.30 14.20 -2.43
CA ALA A 209 8.15 14.25 -0.98
C ALA A 209 8.79 15.51 -0.36
N VAL A 210 9.93 15.99 -0.89
CA VAL A 210 10.53 17.26 -0.47
C VAL A 210 9.58 18.43 -0.75
N LYS A 211 9.04 18.51 -1.97
CA LYS A 211 8.05 19.55 -2.32
C LYS A 211 6.80 19.48 -1.45
N ALA A 212 6.28 18.27 -1.24
CA ALA A 212 5.12 18.05 -0.39
C ALA A 212 5.38 18.49 1.05
N ALA A 213 6.56 18.16 1.60
CA ALA A 213 6.93 18.53 2.96
C ALA A 213 7.16 20.05 3.12
N SER A 214 7.73 20.71 2.11
CA SER A 214 7.97 22.16 2.15
C SER A 214 6.69 23.00 2.03
N GLU A 215 5.64 22.44 1.42
CA GLU A 215 4.35 23.10 1.20
C GLU A 215 3.27 22.68 2.22
N ALA A 216 3.55 21.69 3.06
CA ALA A 216 2.61 21.22 4.07
C ALA A 216 2.51 22.23 5.22
N VAL A 217 1.27 22.58 5.59
CA VAL A 217 1.01 23.42 6.78
C VAL A 217 1.27 22.65 8.07
N ASP A 218 0.94 21.36 8.09
CA ASP A 218 1.18 20.47 9.22
C ASP A 218 1.60 19.06 8.75
N LEU A 219 2.85 18.71 9.03
CA LEU A 219 3.43 17.39 8.73
C LEU A 219 2.95 16.29 9.69
N HIS A 220 2.36 16.68 10.82
CA HIS A 220 1.79 15.77 11.81
C HIS A 220 0.31 15.53 11.57
N THR A 221 -0.22 15.95 10.40
CA THR A 221 -1.59 15.66 9.99
C THR A 221 -1.86 14.17 10.16
N ILE A 222 -2.82 13.88 11.03
CA ILE A 222 -3.21 12.54 11.36
C ILE A 222 -4.13 12.03 10.26
N TYR A 223 -3.61 11.12 9.44
CA TYR A 223 -4.41 10.50 8.38
C TYR A 223 -5.32 9.44 9.00
N ARG A 224 -6.64 9.61 8.81
CA ARG A 224 -7.62 8.58 9.12
C ARG A 224 -7.71 7.62 7.94
N ASN A 225 -6.93 6.54 7.99
CA ASN A 225 -7.10 5.47 7.03
C ASN A 225 -8.12 4.45 7.55
N TYR A 226 -9.03 4.00 6.68
CA TYR A 226 -9.80 2.79 6.92
C TYR A 226 -8.97 1.61 6.42
N ASP A 227 -8.17 1.04 7.31
CA ASP A 227 -7.33 -0.11 7.00
C ASP A 227 -7.87 -1.34 7.75
N TYR A 228 -8.10 -2.44 7.02
CA TYR A 228 -8.61 -3.71 7.57
C TYR A 228 -9.86 -3.61 8.47
N GLY A 229 -10.74 -2.63 8.22
CA GLY A 229 -11.97 -2.45 9.00
C GLY A 229 -11.85 -1.50 10.20
N TYR A 230 -10.68 -0.90 10.41
CA TYR A 230 -10.42 0.00 11.53
C TYR A 230 -9.94 1.36 11.04
N TRP A 231 -10.51 2.40 11.62
CA TRP A 231 -9.98 3.76 11.49
C TRP A 231 -8.77 3.87 12.41
N SER A 232 -7.61 4.17 11.85
CA SER A 232 -6.43 4.49 12.65
C SER A 232 -5.92 5.88 12.31
N GLU A 233 -5.51 6.59 13.34
CA GLU A 233 -5.00 7.94 13.32
C GLU A 233 -3.47 7.87 13.36
N LYS A 234 -2.79 8.08 12.22
CA LYS A 234 -1.36 7.84 12.09
C LYS A 234 -0.63 9.02 11.46
N THR A 235 0.57 9.33 11.97
CA THR A 235 1.47 10.34 11.42
C THR A 235 2.31 9.78 10.27
N ALA A 236 3.00 10.64 9.54
CA ALA A 236 3.96 10.22 8.53
C ALA A 236 5.06 9.34 9.13
N LEU A 237 5.61 9.70 10.30
CA LEU A 237 6.65 8.90 10.96
C LEU A 237 6.14 7.52 11.36
N PHE A 238 4.91 7.40 11.85
CA PHE A 238 4.30 6.10 12.14
C PHE A 238 4.29 5.21 10.89
N HIS A 239 3.81 5.74 9.77
CA HIS A 239 3.77 4.97 8.52
C HIS A 239 5.18 4.57 8.04
N VAL A 240 6.15 5.47 8.15
CA VAL A 240 7.56 5.19 7.84
C VAL A 240 8.11 4.05 8.72
N ALA A 241 7.90 4.13 10.04
CA ALA A 241 8.31 3.10 10.97
C ALA A 241 7.64 1.76 10.66
N SER A 242 6.35 1.74 10.36
CA SER A 242 5.61 0.51 10.02
C SER A 242 6.16 -0.21 8.78
N ILE A 243 6.69 0.53 7.79
CA ILE A 243 7.32 -0.05 6.59
C ILE A 243 8.76 -0.50 6.87
N ALA A 244 9.44 0.18 7.77
CA ALA A 244 10.81 -0.11 8.16
C ALA A 244 10.91 -1.34 9.08
N LEU A 245 9.89 -1.58 9.90
CA LEU A 245 9.81 -2.60 10.94
C LEU A 245 9.93 -4.05 10.45
N PRO A 246 9.35 -4.48 9.30
CA PRO A 246 9.58 -5.82 8.77
C PRO A 246 11.05 -6.20 8.62
N GLY A 247 11.95 -5.23 8.43
CA GLY A 247 13.39 -5.50 8.40
C GLY A 247 14.04 -5.81 9.76
N LEU A 248 13.33 -5.57 10.87
CA LEU A 248 13.73 -6.04 12.20
C LEU A 248 13.34 -7.52 12.43
N CYS A 249 12.36 -8.05 11.68
CA CYS A 249 11.89 -9.42 11.81
C CYS A 249 12.85 -10.43 11.14
N ALA A 250 13.89 -10.84 11.86
CA ALA A 250 14.82 -11.87 11.41
C ALA A 250 14.15 -13.24 11.14
N GLY A 251 13.08 -13.60 11.84
CA GLY A 251 12.40 -14.88 11.61
C GLY A 251 11.56 -14.94 10.33
N ILE A 252 11.06 -13.79 9.86
CA ILE A 252 10.06 -13.71 8.77
C ILE A 252 10.75 -13.41 7.44
N PHE A 253 11.82 -12.60 7.47
CA PHE A 253 12.54 -12.22 6.28
C PHE A 253 14.07 -12.44 6.44
N PRO A 254 14.57 -13.67 6.16
CA PRO A 254 16.00 -14.04 6.13
C PRO A 254 16.89 -12.98 5.47
N SER A 255 16.35 -12.32 4.45
CA SER A 255 17.06 -11.36 3.62
C SER A 255 17.20 -9.96 4.19
N PHE A 256 16.56 -9.61 5.32
CA PHE A 256 16.51 -8.23 5.84
C PHE A 256 17.26 -8.02 7.16
N HIS A 257 18.07 -8.99 7.60
CA HIS A 257 18.72 -9.05 8.93
C HIS A 257 19.75 -7.94 9.18
N SER A 258 19.28 -6.73 9.46
CA SER A 258 20.13 -5.71 10.05
C SER A 258 19.25 -4.67 10.72
N PHE A 259 19.51 -4.36 11.98
CA PHE A 259 19.02 -3.13 12.63
C PHE A 259 19.28 -1.88 11.77
N ASN A 260 20.34 -1.92 10.95
CA ASN A 260 20.66 -0.91 9.96
C ASN A 260 19.56 -0.72 8.90
N TYR A 261 18.72 -1.71 8.62
CA TYR A 261 17.63 -1.58 7.63
C TYR A 261 16.59 -0.59 8.12
N PHE A 262 16.07 -0.78 9.33
CA PHE A 262 15.06 0.12 9.90
C PHE A 262 15.59 1.56 9.90
N HIS A 263 16.79 1.76 10.46
CA HIS A 263 17.41 3.08 10.54
C HIS A 263 17.61 3.70 9.15
N ARG A 264 18.07 2.94 8.15
CA ARG A 264 18.23 3.44 6.77
C ARG A 264 16.92 3.93 6.16
N ILE A 265 15.82 3.23 6.38
CA ILE A 265 14.51 3.62 5.84
C ILE A 265 14.00 4.89 6.52
N VAL A 266 14.10 4.98 7.84
CA VAL A 266 13.70 6.19 8.57
C VAL A 266 14.56 7.40 8.15
N VAL A 267 15.87 7.21 8.00
CA VAL A 267 16.79 8.26 7.55
C VAL A 267 16.42 8.81 6.17
N VAL A 268 15.81 8.01 5.28
CA VAL A 268 15.33 8.53 3.98
C VAL A 268 14.23 9.57 4.19
N TRP A 269 13.27 9.33 5.07
CA TRP A 269 12.22 10.30 5.40
C TRP A 269 12.80 11.54 6.09
N LEU A 270 13.69 11.36 7.06
CA LEU A 270 14.33 12.48 7.76
C LEU A 270 15.18 13.35 6.81
N LYS A 271 15.80 12.75 5.78
CA LYS A 271 16.50 13.49 4.72
C LYS A 271 15.56 14.30 3.83
N VAL A 272 14.35 13.82 3.59
CA VAL A 272 13.31 14.61 2.91
C VAL A 272 12.96 15.83 3.73
N LEU A 273 12.68 15.64 5.02
CA LEU A 273 12.34 16.74 5.93
C LEU A 273 13.46 17.77 6.01
N ALA A 274 14.71 17.32 6.19
CA ALA A 274 15.87 18.22 6.19
C ALA A 274 16.05 18.97 4.86
N ALA A 275 15.82 18.31 3.72
CA ALA A 275 15.89 18.95 2.40
C ALA A 275 14.72 19.91 2.11
N ALA A 276 13.63 19.79 2.87
CA ALA A 276 12.49 20.71 2.86
C ALA A 276 12.63 21.82 3.91
N ASP A 277 13.81 22.01 4.50
CA ASP A 277 14.12 22.98 5.56
C ASP A 277 13.22 22.85 6.81
N VAL A 278 12.73 21.64 7.09
CA VAL A 278 11.95 21.34 8.30
C VAL A 278 12.89 21.25 9.49
N ASP A 279 12.55 21.95 10.59
CA ASP A 279 13.26 21.81 11.86
C ASP A 279 13.03 20.42 12.46
N LEU A 280 14.02 19.53 12.29
CA LEU A 280 13.96 18.15 12.78
C LEU A 280 13.83 18.05 14.30
N ASP A 281 14.32 19.03 15.06
CA ASP A 281 14.18 19.06 16.51
C ASP A 281 12.73 19.34 16.92
N ALA A 282 12.10 20.31 16.25
CA ALA A 282 10.68 20.60 16.48
C ALA A 282 9.79 19.44 16.02
N TYR A 283 10.07 18.89 14.84
CA TYR A 283 9.38 17.72 14.30
C TYR A 283 9.51 16.51 15.23
N GLY A 284 10.73 16.20 15.70
CA GLY A 284 11.01 15.10 16.62
C GLY A 284 10.31 15.25 17.97
N ARG A 285 10.33 16.45 18.58
CA ARG A 285 9.56 16.71 19.81
C ARG A 285 8.08 16.43 19.63
N ARG A 286 7.51 16.84 18.49
CA ARG A 286 6.08 16.68 18.24
C ARG A 286 5.70 15.23 17.95
N GLU A 287 6.48 14.51 17.15
CA GLU A 287 6.28 13.07 16.96
C GLU A 287 6.48 12.29 18.26
N HIS A 288 7.42 12.69 19.11
CA HIS A 288 7.65 12.05 20.42
C HIS A 288 6.43 12.23 21.30
N GLN A 289 5.88 13.44 21.36
CA GLN A 289 4.63 13.70 22.06
C GLN A 289 3.48 12.81 21.54
N ILE A 290 3.33 12.69 20.21
CA ILE A 290 2.23 11.92 19.61
C ILE A 290 2.41 10.42 19.84
N LEU A 291 3.59 9.87 19.55
CA LEU A 291 3.84 8.44 19.54
C LEU A 291 4.13 7.88 20.93
N ILE A 292 4.85 8.63 21.75
CA ILE A 292 5.22 8.17 23.10
C ILE A 292 4.12 8.57 24.09
N GLU A 293 3.59 9.78 24.11
CA GLU A 293 2.58 10.10 25.14
C GLU A 293 1.21 9.42 24.89
N ASN A 294 0.97 8.89 23.69
CA ASN A 294 -0.23 8.09 23.37
C ASN A 294 0.08 6.59 23.33
N ASP A 295 -0.31 5.88 24.38
CA ASP A 295 -0.05 4.43 24.52
C ASP A 295 -0.55 3.61 23.31
N SER A 296 -1.69 3.98 22.72
CA SER A 296 -2.25 3.25 21.57
C SER A 296 -1.42 3.37 20.27
N LEU A 297 -0.58 4.41 20.15
CA LEU A 297 0.25 4.65 18.97
C LEU A 297 1.67 4.11 19.10
N ARG A 298 2.00 3.51 20.26
CA ARG A 298 3.29 2.83 20.47
C ARG A 298 3.34 1.44 19.84
N TYR A 299 2.19 0.84 19.54
CA TYR A 299 2.10 -0.54 19.08
C TYR A 299 2.03 -0.61 17.55
N PHE A 300 2.90 -1.46 16.99
CA PHE A 300 3.03 -1.66 15.56
C PHE A 300 2.86 -3.15 15.24
N ASP A 301 1.75 -3.46 14.58
CA ASP A 301 1.48 -4.81 14.11
C ASP A 301 2.18 -5.06 12.77
N ILE A 302 2.98 -6.12 12.73
CA ILE A 302 3.63 -6.59 11.51
C ILE A 302 2.86 -7.81 11.02
N TYR A 303 2.26 -7.66 9.84
CA TYR A 303 1.59 -8.74 9.13
C TYR A 303 2.59 -9.41 8.16
N PRO A 304 2.89 -10.70 8.34
CA PRO A 304 3.60 -11.46 7.32
C PRO A 304 2.66 -11.64 6.11
N SER A 305 2.87 -10.84 5.06
CA SER A 305 1.99 -10.74 3.88
C SER A 305 1.80 -12.03 3.07
N TRP A 306 2.47 -13.13 3.42
CA TRP A 306 2.54 -14.35 2.63
C TRP A 306 1.82 -15.55 3.26
N ARG A 307 1.32 -15.43 4.50
CA ARG A 307 0.62 -16.51 5.18
C ARG A 307 -0.52 -15.96 6.05
N ASP A 308 -1.75 -16.16 5.58
CA ASP A 308 -2.99 -15.87 6.33
C ASP A 308 -3.04 -16.56 7.71
N GLU A 309 -2.20 -17.59 7.93
CA GLU A 309 -2.18 -18.39 9.15
C GLU A 309 -1.11 -17.97 10.17
N MET A 310 -0.21 -17.03 9.84
CA MET A 310 0.79 -16.61 10.82
C MET A 310 0.25 -15.52 11.75
N PRO A 311 0.43 -15.66 13.08
CA PRO A 311 0.05 -14.63 14.02
C PRO A 311 0.80 -13.33 13.69
N PHE A 312 0.11 -12.20 13.80
CA PHE A 312 0.76 -10.90 13.73
C PHE A 312 1.78 -10.79 14.86
N THR A 313 2.87 -10.10 14.59
CA THR A 313 3.89 -9.81 15.60
C THR A 313 3.80 -8.33 15.94
N THR A 314 3.53 -8.02 17.21
CA THR A 314 3.39 -6.64 17.68
C THR A 314 4.70 -6.15 18.28
N TYR A 315 5.23 -5.04 17.78
CA TYR A 315 6.37 -4.33 18.35
C TYR A 315 5.88 -3.11 19.11
N CYS A 316 6.47 -2.83 20.27
CA CYS A 316 6.18 -1.63 21.04
C CYS A 316 7.36 -0.65 20.92
N LEU A 317 7.09 0.57 20.48
CA LEU A 317 8.05 1.67 20.52
C LEU A 317 8.14 2.16 21.98
N ILE A 318 9.26 1.86 22.63
CA ILE A 318 9.51 2.27 24.02
C ILE A 318 9.77 3.77 24.06
N ASP A 319 10.69 4.22 23.21
CA ASP A 319 11.16 5.60 23.14
C ASP A 319 11.95 5.83 21.84
N PHE A 320 12.30 7.08 21.56
CA PHE A 320 13.33 7.43 20.56
C PHE A 320 13.99 8.77 20.87
N THR A 321 15.26 8.89 20.50
CA THR A 321 15.98 10.17 20.49
C THR A 321 15.93 10.80 19.10
N PHE A 322 16.04 12.12 19.06
CA PHE A 322 16.03 12.92 17.84
C PHE A 322 16.98 14.12 17.98
N GLY A 323 17.38 14.70 16.85
CA GLY A 323 18.21 15.90 16.77
C GLY A 323 18.20 16.53 15.39
N HIS A 324 19.04 17.56 15.22
CA HIS A 324 19.06 18.42 14.03
C HIS A 324 19.46 17.70 12.75
N LYS A 325 20.13 16.53 12.85
CA LYS A 325 20.52 15.72 11.68
C LYS A 325 19.73 14.43 11.64
N PRO A 326 19.42 13.91 10.44
CA PRO A 326 18.80 12.59 10.27
C PRO A 326 19.51 11.46 11.04
N GLU A 327 20.83 11.53 11.14
CA GLU A 327 21.67 10.51 11.81
C GLU A 327 21.57 10.55 13.34
N ASP A 328 21.08 11.65 13.93
CA ASP A 328 20.94 11.80 15.37
C ASP A 328 19.75 11.00 15.93
N TRP A 329 18.93 10.40 15.06
CA TRP A 329 17.70 9.72 15.44
C TRP A 329 17.92 8.23 15.73
N VAL A 330 17.53 7.80 16.93
CA VAL A 330 17.68 6.41 17.41
C VAL A 330 16.38 5.95 18.05
N PHE A 331 15.87 4.79 17.61
CA PHE A 331 14.59 4.23 18.07
C PHE A 331 14.83 3.01 18.96
N TYR A 332 14.08 2.93 20.06
CA TYR A 332 14.15 1.84 21.03
C TYR A 332 12.86 1.03 20.98
N TRP A 333 12.98 -0.24 20.63
CA TRP A 333 11.85 -1.15 20.45
C TRP A 333 11.89 -2.24 21.51
N GLN A 334 10.73 -2.53 22.09
CA GLN A 334 10.50 -3.76 22.83
C GLN A 334 10.20 -4.86 21.82
N GLN A 335 10.98 -5.94 21.84
CA GLN A 335 10.69 -7.10 21.03
C GLN A 335 9.54 -7.89 21.68
N PRO A 336 8.68 -8.53 20.87
CA PRO A 336 7.61 -9.37 21.39
C PRO A 336 8.12 -10.46 22.34
N THR A 337 9.36 -10.92 22.16
CA THR A 337 9.96 -11.94 23.02
C THR A 337 10.49 -11.42 24.34
N ASP A 338 10.57 -10.10 24.54
CA ASP A 338 11.12 -9.51 25.76
C ASP A 338 10.23 -9.81 26.98
N GLU A 339 8.93 -10.07 26.78
CA GLU A 339 8.04 -10.53 27.86
C GLU A 339 8.50 -11.86 28.45
N PHE A 340 9.01 -12.78 27.63
CA PHE A 340 9.54 -14.06 28.08
C PHE A 340 10.87 -13.93 28.83
N ALA A 341 11.59 -12.82 28.66
CA ALA A 341 12.79 -12.58 29.46
C ALA A 341 12.43 -12.37 30.94
N GLY A 342 11.31 -11.71 31.22
CA GLY A 342 10.79 -11.57 32.58
C GLY A 342 10.44 -12.92 33.19
N ASP A 343 9.70 -13.75 32.46
CA ASP A 343 9.37 -15.13 32.90
C ASP A 343 10.62 -15.99 33.10
N PHE A 344 11.60 -15.88 32.21
CA PHE A 344 12.87 -16.56 32.35
C PHE A 344 13.60 -16.16 33.64
N TRP A 345 13.71 -14.86 33.92
CA TRP A 345 14.37 -14.38 35.14
C TRP A 345 13.58 -14.76 36.40
N ASN A 346 12.24 -14.68 36.36
CA ASN A 346 11.39 -15.17 37.44
C ASN A 346 11.62 -16.67 37.73
N LEU A 347 11.75 -17.52 36.69
CA LEU A 347 12.04 -18.94 36.88
C LEU A 347 13.44 -19.22 37.46
N VAL A 348 14.41 -18.35 37.18
CA VAL A 348 15.78 -18.46 37.71
C VAL A 348 15.85 -18.00 39.17
N GLU A 349 15.14 -16.92 39.50
CA GLU A 349 15.11 -16.31 40.84
C GLU A 349 14.17 -17.07 41.79
N ASP A 350 12.93 -17.32 41.38
CA ASP A 350 11.96 -18.19 42.07
C ASP A 350 12.11 -19.63 41.60
N ARG A 351 13.27 -20.24 41.89
CA ARG A 351 13.55 -21.64 41.51
C ARG A 351 12.35 -22.53 41.87
N PRO A 352 11.79 -23.29 40.91
CA PRO A 352 10.85 -24.34 41.23
C PRO A 352 11.46 -25.27 42.27
N LEU A 353 10.62 -25.63 43.24
CA LEU A 353 10.86 -26.69 44.22
C LEU A 353 11.64 -27.87 43.59
N PRO A 354 12.54 -28.52 44.36
CA PRO A 354 13.54 -29.48 43.88
C PRO A 354 13.04 -30.36 42.74
N ILE A 355 13.71 -30.29 41.60
CA ILE A 355 13.42 -31.11 40.42
C ILE A 355 13.48 -32.58 40.87
N PRO A 356 12.39 -33.36 40.79
CA PRO A 356 12.40 -34.75 41.18
C PRO A 356 13.45 -35.51 40.35
N GLY A 357 14.54 -35.94 41.00
CA GLY A 357 15.67 -36.60 40.35
C GLY A 357 16.99 -35.83 40.35
N SER A 358 17.10 -34.64 40.96
CA SER A 358 18.41 -34.09 41.30
C SER A 358 19.05 -35.00 42.34
N TRP A 359 20.06 -35.76 41.92
CA TRP A 359 20.80 -36.70 42.76
C TRP A 359 21.24 -35.97 44.04
N VAL A 360 20.76 -36.45 45.18
CA VAL A 360 21.33 -36.06 46.46
C VAL A 360 22.70 -36.72 46.49
N ASP A 361 23.77 -35.93 46.33
CA ASP A 361 25.12 -36.44 46.55
C ASP A 361 25.16 -36.95 48.00
N SER A 362 25.38 -38.26 48.12
CA SER A 362 25.40 -38.99 49.41
C SER A 362 26.79 -39.05 50.01
#